data_AF-A0A5E8CJK4-F1
#
_entry.id   AF-A0A5E8CJK4-F1
#
_cell.length_a   1.000
_cell.length_b   1.000
_cell.length_c   1.000
_cell.angle_alpha   90.00
_cell.angle_beta   90.00
_cell.angle_gamma   90.00
#
_symmetry.space_group_name_H-M   'P 1'
#
loop_
_entity.id
_entity.type
_entity.pdbx_description
1 polymer ?
#
loop_
_entity_poly.entity_id
_entity_poly.type
_entity_poly.pdbx_seq_one_letter_code
_entity_poly.pdbx_strand_id
1 'polypeptide(L)'
;MKTPLSIKKLKKEIDKTNILLLECYSEIKKEISKHYETETKNMLASIAEDYDIDLAELENKYLKKSKKKKGKKKDNAKEKTALENSLIECSSDDENGDQKKMPESNDLMTKAIVNDTECYYETKEGGAIYNKSLQKIGEFKNGKLNIF
;
A
#
# COMPACT_ATOMS: atom_id res chain seq x y z
N MET A 1 -16.51 -38.31 -48.22
CA MET A 1 -16.83 -38.65 -46.81
C MET A 1 -15.60 -38.37 -45.95
N LYS A 2 -15.70 -37.51 -44.92
CA LYS A 2 -14.58 -37.29 -43.99
C LYS A 2 -14.44 -38.54 -43.10
N THR A 3 -13.26 -39.15 -43.08
CA THR A 3 -12.97 -40.28 -42.21
C THR A 3 -13.07 -39.85 -40.74
N PRO A 4 -13.75 -40.61 -39.88
CA PRO A 4 -13.84 -40.27 -38.47
C PRO A 4 -12.44 -40.23 -37.85
N LEU A 5 -12.11 -39.12 -37.19
CA LEU A 5 -10.86 -39.00 -36.45
C LEU A 5 -10.80 -40.09 -35.38
N SER A 6 -9.66 -40.79 -35.28
CA SER A 6 -9.51 -41.77 -34.21
C SER A 6 -9.45 -41.05 -32.86
N ILE A 7 -10.00 -41.68 -31.83
CA ILE A 7 -10.02 -41.17 -30.44
C ILE A 7 -8.60 -40.77 -29.99
N LYS A 8 -7.57 -41.52 -30.43
CA LYS A 8 -6.16 -41.21 -30.12
C LYS A 8 -5.69 -39.89 -30.73
N LYS A 9 -6.11 -39.56 -31.96
CA LYS A 9 -5.77 -38.28 -32.61
C LYS A 9 -6.47 -37.13 -31.90
N LEU A 10 -7.75 -37.31 -31.57
CA LEU A 10 -8.54 -36.31 -30.86
C LEU A 10 -7.91 -35.97 -29.49
N LYS A 11 -7.51 -36.99 -28.72
CA LYS A 11 -6.85 -36.80 -27.43
C LYS A 11 -5.55 -36.00 -27.55
N LYS A 12 -4.73 -36.32 -28.57
CA LYS A 12 -3.46 -35.59 -28.81
C LYS A 12 -3.68 -34.13 -29.19
N GLU A 13 -4.76 -33.81 -29.91
CA GLU A 13 -5.12 -32.42 -30.23
C GLU A 13 -5.64 -31.65 -29.02
N ILE A 14 -6.42 -32.31 -28.16
CA ILE A 14 -6.87 -31.74 -26.88
C ILE A 14 -5.66 -31.43 -25.98
N ASP A 15 -4.74 -32.36 -25.82
CA ASP A 15 -3.54 -32.17 -24.99
C ASP A 15 -2.69 -31.00 -25.50
N LYS A 16 -2.50 -30.89 -26.82
CA LYS A 16 -1.80 -29.75 -27.43
C LYS A 16 -2.50 -28.42 -27.17
N THR A 17 -3.83 -28.39 -27.34
CA THR A 17 -4.62 -27.18 -27.10
C THR A 17 -4.53 -26.75 -25.64
N ASN A 18 -4.59 -27.69 -24.70
CA ASN A 18 -4.45 -27.41 -23.28
C ASN A 18 -3.08 -26.83 -22.92
N ILE A 19 -1.99 -27.34 -23.52
CA ILE A 19 -0.64 -26.81 -23.31
C ILE A 19 -0.56 -25.36 -23.82
N LEU A 20 -1.01 -25.10 -25.04
CA LEU A 20 -1.01 -23.74 -25.62
C LEU A 20 -1.86 -22.77 -24.79
N LEU A 21 -2.99 -23.23 -24.27
CA LEU A 21 -3.85 -22.44 -23.41
C LEU A 21 -3.13 -22.05 -22.11
N LEU A 22 -2.43 -23.00 -21.48
CA LEU A 22 -1.65 -22.74 -20.26
C LEU A 22 -0.50 -21.76 -20.50
N GLU A 23 0.19 -21.86 -21.64
CA GLU A 23 1.23 -20.92 -22.04
C GLU A 23 0.66 -19.50 -22.21
N CYS A 24 -0.45 -19.37 -22.93
CA CYS A 24 -1.16 -18.10 -23.12
C CYS A 24 -1.58 -17.46 -21.77
N TYR A 25 -2.15 -18.25 -20.85
CA TYR A 25 -2.48 -17.76 -19.52
C TYR A 25 -1.25 -17.28 -18.73
N SER A 26 -0.12 -17.98 -18.85
CA SER A 26 1.13 -17.57 -18.20
C SER A 26 1.63 -16.23 -18.72
N GLU A 27 1.55 -16.02 -20.04
CA GLU A 27 1.95 -14.76 -20.68
C GLU A 27 1.05 -13.60 -20.28
N ILE A 28 -0.28 -13.79 -20.33
CA ILE A 28 -1.25 -12.78 -19.89
C ILE A 28 -0.99 -12.40 -18.43
N LYS A 29 -0.75 -13.38 -17.55
CA LYS A 29 -0.47 -13.11 -16.13
C LYS A 29 0.80 -12.27 -15.97
N LYS A 30 1.87 -12.58 -16.70
CA LYS A 30 3.12 -11.81 -16.66
C LYS A 30 2.91 -10.37 -17.13
N GLU A 31 2.17 -10.19 -18.21
CA GLU A 31 1.93 -8.86 -18.77
C GLU A 31 1.08 -8.01 -17.83
N ILE A 32 0.05 -8.58 -17.22
CA ILE A 32 -0.76 -7.91 -16.20
C ILE A 32 0.11 -7.50 -15.00
N SER A 33 0.94 -8.39 -14.48
CA SER A 33 1.84 -8.05 -13.37
C SER A 33 2.80 -6.91 -13.73
N LYS A 34 3.36 -6.93 -14.93
CA LYS A 34 4.25 -5.87 -15.43
C LYS A 34 3.52 -4.54 -15.59
N HIS A 35 2.27 -4.56 -16.07
CA HIS A 35 1.44 -3.37 -16.20
C HIS A 35 1.21 -2.72 -14.83
N TYR A 36 0.75 -3.49 -13.84
CA TYR A 36 0.53 -2.99 -12.48
C TYR A 36 1.80 -2.45 -11.82
N GLU A 37 2.94 -3.15 -11.99
CA GLU A 37 4.22 -2.66 -11.48
C GLU A 37 4.62 -1.32 -12.13
N THR A 38 4.36 -1.16 -13.41
CA THR A 38 4.69 0.07 -14.16
C THR A 38 3.79 1.23 -13.74
N GLU A 39 2.48 1.02 -13.67
CA GLU A 39 1.54 2.04 -13.19
C GLU A 39 1.84 2.48 -11.76
N THR A 40 2.12 1.53 -10.88
CA THR A 40 2.46 1.83 -9.48
C THR A 40 3.72 2.68 -9.41
N LYS A 41 4.76 2.35 -10.19
CA LYS A 41 6.00 3.16 -10.25
C LYS A 41 5.74 4.56 -10.79
N ASN A 42 4.93 4.70 -11.83
CA ASN A 42 4.58 6.00 -12.40
C ASN A 42 3.79 6.86 -11.41
N MET A 43 2.84 6.26 -10.68
CA MET A 43 2.08 6.93 -9.62
C MET A 43 2.99 7.40 -8.49
N LEU A 44 3.89 6.54 -8.03
CA LEU A 44 4.87 6.89 -6.99
C LEU A 44 5.83 7.99 -7.44
N ALA A 45 6.26 7.96 -8.71
CA ALA A 45 7.10 9.02 -9.27
C ALA A 45 6.36 10.37 -9.32
N SER A 46 5.07 10.36 -9.69
CA SER A 46 4.24 11.57 -9.71
C SER A 46 4.07 12.14 -8.30
N ILE A 47 3.77 11.30 -7.31
CA ILE A 47 3.70 11.71 -5.91
C ILE A 47 5.07 12.24 -5.42
N ALA A 48 6.16 11.60 -5.81
CA ALA A 48 7.48 12.04 -5.40
C ALA A 48 7.82 13.43 -5.97
N GLU A 49 7.42 13.71 -7.21
CA GLU A 49 7.58 15.03 -7.83
C GLU A 49 6.73 16.10 -7.12
N ASP A 50 5.46 15.81 -6.81
CA ASP A 50 4.55 16.75 -6.14
C ASP A 50 5.05 17.20 -4.76
N TYR A 51 5.82 16.35 -4.08
CA TYR A 51 6.28 16.55 -2.70
C TYR A 51 7.81 16.71 -2.57
N ASP A 52 8.54 16.87 -3.69
CA ASP A 52 10.01 17.00 -3.73
C ASP A 52 10.74 15.89 -2.96
N ILE A 53 10.30 14.64 -3.18
CA ILE A 53 10.82 13.43 -2.53
C ILE A 53 11.85 12.76 -3.45
N ASP A 54 13.03 12.43 -2.93
CA ASP A 54 13.99 11.57 -3.63
C ASP A 54 13.52 10.10 -3.60
N LEU A 55 12.79 9.70 -4.64
CA LEU A 55 12.31 8.33 -4.82
C LEU A 55 13.46 7.31 -4.86
N ALA A 56 14.59 7.65 -5.47
CA ALA A 56 15.72 6.74 -5.60
C ALA A 56 16.40 6.46 -4.25
N GLU A 57 16.49 7.48 -3.38
CA GLU A 57 16.94 7.32 -2.01
C GLU A 57 16.00 6.37 -1.23
N LEU A 58 14.69 6.59 -1.31
CA LEU A 58 13.69 5.73 -0.64
C LEU A 58 13.74 4.28 -1.14
N GLU A 59 13.82 4.08 -2.45
CA GLU A 59 13.97 2.74 -3.03
C GLU A 59 15.21 2.02 -2.48
N ASN A 60 16.34 2.73 -2.41
CA ASN A 60 17.57 2.20 -1.85
C ASN A 60 17.44 1.88 -0.35
N LYS A 61 16.78 2.75 0.41
CA LYS A 61 16.63 2.64 1.87
C LYS A 61 15.74 1.47 2.28
N TYR A 62 14.64 1.25 1.56
CA TYR A 62 13.59 0.30 1.96
C TYR A 62 13.60 -1.00 1.14
N LEU A 63 13.93 -0.98 -0.17
CA LEU A 63 13.92 -2.21 -0.98
C LEU A 63 15.26 -2.96 -1.03
N LYS A 64 16.42 -2.28 -0.94
CA LYS A 64 17.73 -2.97 -1.03
C LYS A 64 18.13 -3.76 0.23
N LYS A 65 17.47 -3.58 1.37
CA LYS A 65 17.77 -4.35 2.61
C LYS A 65 17.33 -5.82 2.56
N SER A 66 16.42 -6.20 1.66
CA SER A 66 15.92 -7.58 1.56
C SER A 66 16.87 -8.56 0.85
N LYS A 67 17.76 -8.07 -0.04
CA LYS A 67 18.66 -8.93 -0.83
C LYS A 67 19.91 -9.39 -0.09
N LYS A 68 20.24 -8.83 1.08
CA LYS A 68 21.46 -9.18 1.85
C LYS A 68 21.34 -10.43 2.74
N LYS A 69 20.17 -11.09 2.83
CA LYS A 69 19.95 -12.27 3.71
C LYS A 69 19.77 -13.62 2.97
N LYS A 70 20.15 -13.75 1.70
CA LYS A 70 20.23 -15.06 1.01
C LYS A 70 21.68 -15.42 0.70
N GLY A 71 22.46 -15.71 1.75
CA GLY A 71 23.82 -16.17 1.62
C GLY A 71 24.19 -17.13 2.77
N LYS A 72 24.46 -18.39 2.40
CA LYS A 72 24.92 -19.53 3.22
C LYS A 72 23.85 -20.34 3.97
N LYS A 73 23.27 -21.32 3.25
CA LYS A 73 23.31 -22.74 3.68
C LYS A 73 23.41 -23.61 2.43
N LYS A 74 24.54 -24.33 2.31
CA LYS A 74 24.77 -25.40 1.33
C LYS A 74 23.99 -26.65 1.75
N ASP A 75 23.32 -27.24 0.77
CA ASP A 75 23.10 -28.66 0.49
C ASP A 75 22.65 -29.59 1.64
N ASN A 76 21.38 -30.00 1.61
CA ASN A 76 21.02 -31.38 1.23
C ASN A 76 19.49 -31.63 1.22
N ALA A 77 19.07 -32.31 0.15
CA ALA A 77 17.93 -33.25 0.03
C ALA A 77 16.47 -32.75 -0.01
N LYS A 78 15.82 -33.14 -1.13
CA LYS A 78 14.41 -33.51 -1.35
C LYS A 78 13.33 -32.42 -1.36
N GLU A 79 12.99 -32.02 -2.58
CA GLU A 79 11.64 -32.13 -3.17
C GLU A 79 10.44 -32.09 -2.20
N LYS A 80 9.79 -30.92 -2.11
CA LYS A 80 8.31 -30.76 -2.12
C LYS A 80 7.94 -29.26 -2.10
N THR A 81 7.24 -28.84 -3.15
CA THR A 81 6.25 -27.74 -3.23
C THR A 81 6.35 -26.62 -2.20
N ALA A 82 7.03 -25.52 -2.55
CA ALA A 82 7.00 -24.26 -1.80
C ALA A 82 5.98 -23.31 -2.43
N LEU A 83 4.70 -23.46 -2.06
CA LEU A 83 3.68 -22.43 -2.23
C LEU A 83 2.70 -22.52 -1.05
N GLU A 84 3.16 -22.19 0.15
CA GLU A 84 2.28 -21.98 1.30
C GLU A 84 2.66 -20.67 1.98
N ASN A 85 1.91 -19.63 1.60
CA ASN A 85 1.29 -18.66 2.49
C ASN A 85 2.12 -18.23 3.71
N SER A 86 2.91 -17.16 3.56
CA SER A 86 3.08 -16.23 4.69
C SER A 86 1.75 -15.54 4.94
N LEU A 87 0.87 -16.20 5.68
CA LEU A 87 -0.27 -15.58 6.33
C LEU A 87 0.29 -14.56 7.32
N ILE A 88 -0.02 -13.28 7.13
CA ILE A 88 0.19 -12.26 8.14
C ILE A 88 -0.89 -12.51 9.20
N GLU A 89 -0.50 -13.01 10.37
CA GLU A 89 -1.38 -13.06 11.54
C GLU A 89 -1.61 -11.62 12.02
N CYS A 90 -2.74 -11.02 11.61
CA CYS A 90 -3.24 -9.80 12.23
C CYS A 90 -3.80 -10.15 13.62
N SER A 91 -2.89 -10.29 14.59
CA SER A 91 -3.26 -10.34 16.01
C SER A 91 -3.89 -8.99 16.39
N SER A 92 -5.22 -8.97 16.45
CA SER A 92 -5.98 -7.85 16.98
C SER A 92 -6.01 -8.02 18.49
N ASP A 93 -5.12 -7.32 19.19
CA ASP A 93 -5.25 -7.13 20.63
C ASP A 93 -6.33 -6.05 20.84
N ASP A 94 -7.44 -6.48 21.43
CA ASP A 94 -8.48 -5.63 22.00
C ASP A 94 -7.86 -4.73 23.08
N GLU A 95 -8.04 -3.41 22.97
CA GLU A 95 -8.20 -2.58 24.15
C GLU A 95 -9.43 -1.66 24.02
N ASN A 96 -10.34 -1.88 24.96
CA ASN A 96 -11.48 -1.04 25.29
C ASN A 96 -11.08 0.43 25.47
N GLY A 97 -11.86 1.33 24.89
CA GLY A 97 -11.77 2.77 25.15
C GLY A 97 -12.99 3.49 24.61
N ASP A 98 -14.07 3.47 25.38
CA ASP A 98 -15.29 4.25 25.17
C ASP A 98 -14.94 5.75 25.13
N GLN A 99 -14.87 6.34 23.94
CA GLN A 99 -14.80 7.79 23.76
C GLN A 99 -15.71 8.18 22.61
N LYS A 100 -16.66 9.08 22.92
CA LYS A 100 -17.58 9.72 22.00
C LYS A 100 -16.89 10.03 20.67
N LYS A 101 -17.25 9.30 19.62
CA LYS A 101 -16.90 9.63 18.24
C LYS A 101 -17.52 10.98 17.89
N MET A 102 -16.76 12.06 18.07
CA MET A 102 -16.96 13.26 17.28
C MET A 102 -16.65 12.89 15.83
N PRO A 103 -17.42 13.41 14.85
CA PRO A 103 -17.23 13.05 13.46
C PRO A 103 -15.78 13.30 13.06
N GLU A 104 -15.11 12.25 12.55
CA GLU A 104 -13.78 12.35 11.96
C GLU A 104 -13.88 13.21 10.69
N SER A 105 -13.80 14.53 10.87
CA SER A 105 -13.35 15.40 9.80
C SER A 105 -11.88 15.06 9.56
N ASN A 106 -11.53 14.59 8.37
CA ASN A 106 -10.14 14.40 7.93
C ASN A 106 -9.34 15.72 7.82
N ASP A 107 -9.91 16.83 8.30
CA ASP A 107 -9.28 18.13 8.32
C ASP A 107 -8.24 18.17 9.46
N LEU A 108 -6.97 18.29 9.07
CA LEU A 108 -5.82 18.41 9.99
C LEU A 108 -5.98 19.58 10.97
N MET A 109 -6.66 20.65 10.55
CA MET A 109 -6.89 21.84 11.35
C MET A 109 -8.28 22.42 11.08
N THR A 110 -8.91 22.93 12.12
CA THR A 110 -10.17 23.68 12.03
C THR A 110 -9.89 25.19 12.02
N LYS A 111 -10.62 25.93 11.19
CA LYS A 111 -10.55 27.40 11.13
C LYS A 111 -11.54 28.02 12.11
N ALA A 112 -11.11 29.01 12.88
CA ALA A 112 -11.94 29.83 13.75
C ALA A 112 -11.55 31.31 13.67
N ILE A 113 -12.43 32.18 14.16
CA ILE A 113 -12.16 33.61 14.33
C ILE A 113 -12.26 33.90 15.83
N VAL A 114 -11.17 34.39 16.42
CA VAL A 114 -11.09 34.78 17.83
C VAL A 114 -10.56 36.20 17.89
N ASN A 115 -11.27 37.11 18.57
CA ASN A 115 -10.89 38.53 18.68
C ASN A 115 -10.54 39.16 17.33
N ASP A 116 -11.41 39.01 16.33
CA ASP A 116 -11.23 39.45 14.93
C ASP A 116 -9.98 38.91 14.20
N THR A 117 -9.31 37.91 14.79
CA THR A 117 -8.15 37.25 14.21
C THR A 117 -8.55 35.85 13.72
N GLU A 118 -8.31 35.59 12.44
CA GLU A 118 -8.46 34.26 11.87
C GLU A 118 -7.32 33.35 12.32
N CYS A 119 -7.68 32.22 12.93
CA CYS A 119 -6.76 31.22 13.46
C CYS A 119 -7.13 29.81 13.01
N TYR A 120 -6.13 28.93 12.98
CA TYR A 120 -6.27 27.51 12.68
C TYR A 120 -5.85 26.73 13.92
N TYR A 121 -6.61 25.71 14.32
CA TYR A 121 -6.32 24.92 15.52
C TYR A 121 -6.59 23.44 15.34
N GLU A 122 -5.85 22.61 16.07
CA GLU A 122 -6.10 21.17 16.15
C GLU A 122 -7.22 20.91 17.17
N THR A 123 -8.26 20.17 16.78
CA THR A 123 -9.43 19.81 17.60
C THR A 123 -9.15 18.73 18.65
N LYS A 124 -7.90 18.65 19.12
CA LYS A 124 -7.44 17.74 20.16
C LYS A 124 -6.97 18.53 21.37
N GLU A 125 -7.15 17.98 22.57
CA GLU A 125 -6.69 18.62 23.81
C GLU A 125 -5.17 18.83 23.77
N GLY A 126 -4.71 20.04 24.08
CA GLY A 126 -3.32 20.47 23.91
C GLY A 126 -2.93 20.81 22.46
N GLY A 127 -3.89 20.85 21.54
CA GLY A 127 -3.69 21.15 20.13
C GLY A 127 -3.15 22.56 19.89
N ALA A 128 -2.22 22.72 18.96
CA ALA A 128 -1.63 24.03 18.67
C ALA A 128 -2.59 24.94 17.90
N ILE A 129 -2.56 26.24 18.22
CA ILE A 129 -3.29 27.29 17.50
C ILE A 129 -2.29 28.15 16.73
N TYR A 130 -2.52 28.34 15.43
CA TYR A 130 -1.69 29.14 14.53
C TYR A 130 -2.46 30.32 13.94
N ASN A 131 -1.77 31.43 13.68
CA ASN A 131 -2.29 32.53 12.87
C ASN A 131 -2.02 32.30 11.36
N LYS A 132 -2.48 33.21 10.50
CA LYS A 132 -2.18 33.19 9.05
C LYS A 132 -0.69 33.19 8.72
N SER A 133 0.14 33.73 9.60
CA SER A 133 1.60 33.79 9.45
C SER A 133 2.31 32.54 9.99
N LEU A 134 1.57 31.46 10.28
CA LEU A 134 2.09 30.19 10.81
C LEU A 134 2.81 30.31 12.16
N GLN A 135 2.56 31.37 12.91
CA GLN A 135 3.08 31.53 14.27
C GLN A 135 2.13 30.86 15.25
N LYS A 136 2.69 30.06 16.17
CA LYS A 136 1.92 29.49 17.27
C LYS A 136 1.49 30.63 18.20
N ILE A 137 0.19 30.83 18.31
CA ILE A 137 -0.43 31.89 19.12
C ILE A 137 -1.19 31.34 20.33
N GLY A 138 -1.31 30.02 20.48
CA GLY A 138 -2.08 29.45 21.58
C GLY A 138 -2.17 27.93 21.60
N GLU A 139 -3.04 27.43 22.47
CA GLU A 139 -3.39 26.01 22.60
C GLU A 139 -4.90 25.80 22.83
N PHE A 140 -5.44 24.72 22.25
CA PHE A 140 -6.80 24.24 22.52
C PHE A 140 -6.80 23.44 23.82
N LYS A 141 -7.51 23.93 24.84
CA LYS A 141 -7.54 23.31 26.16
C LYS A 141 -8.89 23.52 26.84
N ASN A 142 -9.39 22.50 27.52
CA ASN A 142 -10.70 22.46 28.17
C ASN A 142 -11.85 22.81 27.22
N GLY A 143 -11.76 22.39 25.95
CA GLY A 143 -12.76 22.70 24.93
C GLY A 143 -12.78 24.16 24.47
N LYS A 144 -11.76 24.96 24.81
CA LYS A 144 -11.66 26.38 24.47
C LYS A 144 -10.34 26.70 23.78
N LEU A 145 -10.38 27.72 22.92
CA LEU A 145 -9.20 28.30 22.28
C LEU A 145 -8.53 29.28 23.24
N ASN A 146 -7.35 28.94 23.76
CA ASN A 146 -6.59 29.82 24.64
C ASN A 146 -5.43 30.43 23.86
N ILE A 147 -5.58 31.70 23.50
CA ILE A 147 -4.57 32.49 22.79
C ILE A 147 -3.74 33.26 23.82
N PHE A 148 -2.41 33.30 23.63
CA PHE A 148 -1.46 34.01 24.49
C PHE A 148 -1.52 35.53 24.32
#